data_AF-A0A4V6RQW9-F1
#
_entry.id   AF-A0A4V6RQW9-F1
#
_cell.length_a   1.000
_cell.length_b   1.000
_cell.length_c   1.000
_cell.angle_alpha   90.00
_cell.angle_beta   90.00
_cell.angle_gamma   90.00
#
_symmetry.space_group_name_H-M   'P 1'
#
loop_
_entity.id
_entity.type
_entity.pdbx_description
1 polymer ?
#
loop_
_entity_poly.entity_id
_entity_poly.type
_entity_poly.pdbx_seq_one_letter_code
_entity_poly.pdbx_strand_id
1 'polypeptide(L)'
;MSSVNLMGLASNIEAVAEAAEIQVDEESRKRLLQACDKLRKTLESPFEFTLRVIFAGHQAMALRLGIDMKLFDAVAQHTKSGWKNPNDLHDGPFQYATGTKSHYFDFLASEPYYQQAFNTVMTISHRRQGQNWFNFFPVEEKLRVANDSDILIVDVGGSQGGDIIAFQQKLPHLRGRLVLQDLPIVINAITELPSGIESQGHDFFEEQPMKGARAYYLRTVLHDWPERTGATNPCQDSGGDGARFVASNQ
;
A
#
# COMPACT_ATOMS: atom_id res chain seq x y z
N MET A 1 11.77 -48.39 -18.94
CA MET A 1 10.98 -47.63 -17.95
C MET A 1 9.93 -46.85 -18.73
N SER A 2 8.66 -46.99 -18.39
CA SER A 2 7.60 -46.16 -19.00
C SER A 2 7.92 -44.69 -18.74
N SER A 3 7.91 -43.86 -19.79
CA SER A 3 7.99 -42.41 -19.62
C SER A 3 6.74 -41.96 -18.88
N VAL A 4 6.92 -41.48 -17.65
CA VAL A 4 5.82 -40.87 -16.90
C VAL A 4 5.47 -39.55 -17.58
N ASN A 5 4.22 -39.39 -18.00
CA ASN A 5 3.72 -38.12 -18.51
C ASN A 5 3.52 -37.15 -17.34
N LEU A 6 4.49 -36.25 -17.14
CA LEU A 6 4.47 -35.30 -16.03
C LEU A 6 3.30 -34.31 -16.12
N MET A 7 2.93 -33.88 -17.34
CA MET A 7 1.79 -32.98 -17.54
C MET A 7 0.46 -33.68 -17.22
N GLY A 8 0.31 -34.94 -17.65
CA GLY A 8 -0.87 -35.74 -17.30
C GLY A 8 -0.98 -36.00 -15.80
N LEU A 9 0.15 -36.20 -15.12
CA LEU A 9 0.16 -36.33 -13.65
C LEU A 9 -0.27 -35.03 -12.96
N ALA A 10 0.21 -33.87 -13.42
CA ALA A 10 -0.18 -32.57 -12.86
C ALA A 10 -1.69 -32.33 -13.01
N SER A 11 -2.24 -32.50 -14.22
CA SER A 11 -3.69 -32.32 -14.46
C SER A 11 -4.55 -33.27 -13.62
N ASN A 12 -4.10 -34.51 -13.38
CA ASN A 12 -4.82 -35.43 -12.52
C ASN A 12 -4.80 -34.98 -11.05
N ILE A 13 -3.67 -34.43 -10.56
CA ILE A 13 -3.57 -33.90 -9.20
C ILE A 13 -4.48 -32.68 -9.04
N GLU A 14 -4.47 -31.76 -10.00
CA GLU A 14 -5.34 -30.57 -10.03
C GLU A 14 -6.82 -30.95 -10.04
N ALA A 15 -7.23 -31.86 -10.93
CA ALA A 15 -8.61 -32.32 -11.01
C ALA A 15 -9.11 -32.96 -9.70
N VAL A 16 -8.25 -33.68 -8.99
CA VAL A 16 -8.59 -34.24 -7.66
C VAL A 16 -8.65 -33.14 -6.60
N ALA A 17 -7.73 -32.16 -6.64
CA ALA A 17 -7.69 -31.06 -5.66
C ALA A 17 -8.87 -30.09 -5.80
N GLU A 18 -9.43 -29.92 -7.00
CA GLU A 18 -10.58 -29.06 -7.28
C GLU A 18 -11.94 -29.75 -7.04
N ALA A 19 -11.95 -31.04 -6.72
CA ALA A 19 -13.17 -31.76 -6.40
C ALA A 19 -13.83 -31.17 -5.13
N ALA A 20 -15.13 -30.88 -5.21
CA ALA A 20 -15.89 -30.28 -4.10
C ALA A 20 -15.85 -31.11 -2.81
N GLU A 21 -15.72 -32.44 -2.93
CA GLU A 21 -15.44 -33.36 -1.83
C GLU A 21 -14.44 -34.44 -2.28
N ILE A 22 -13.36 -34.63 -1.51
CA ILE A 22 -12.38 -35.68 -1.73
C ILE A 22 -12.66 -36.83 -0.75
N GLN A 23 -13.38 -37.86 -1.21
CA GLN A 23 -13.60 -39.06 -0.42
C GLN A 23 -12.41 -40.02 -0.57
N VAL A 24 -11.57 -40.09 0.47
CA VAL A 24 -10.37 -40.92 0.50
C VAL A 24 -10.20 -41.51 1.90
N ASP A 25 -9.81 -42.78 1.99
CA ASP A 25 -9.51 -43.41 3.28
C ASP A 25 -8.19 -42.87 3.88
N GLU A 26 -8.01 -43.03 5.19
CA GLU A 26 -6.86 -42.47 5.90
C GLU A 26 -5.50 -43.03 5.42
N GLU A 27 -5.45 -44.28 4.97
CA GLU A 27 -4.22 -44.88 4.47
C GLU A 27 -3.83 -44.26 3.12
N SER A 28 -4.79 -44.19 2.20
CA SER A 28 -4.63 -43.54 0.90
C SER A 28 -4.29 -42.06 1.05
N ARG A 29 -4.94 -41.33 1.99
CA ARG A 29 -4.65 -39.92 2.27
C ARG A 29 -3.18 -39.72 2.68
N LYS A 30 -2.68 -40.50 3.64
CA LYS A 30 -1.28 -40.41 4.09
C LYS A 30 -0.30 -40.73 2.98
N ARG A 31 -0.59 -41.76 2.19
CA ARG A 31 0.25 -42.16 1.06
C ARG A 31 0.32 -41.07 -0.02
N LEU A 32 -0.80 -40.43 -0.34
CA LEU A 32 -0.85 -39.31 -1.28
C LEU A 32 -0.01 -38.13 -0.79
N LEU A 33 -0.20 -37.71 0.47
CA LEU A 33 0.57 -36.60 1.04
C LEU A 33 2.08 -36.88 1.02
N GLN A 34 2.49 -38.09 1.40
CA GLN A 34 3.90 -38.49 1.36
C GLN A 34 4.46 -38.50 -0.08
N ALA A 35 3.68 -38.93 -1.06
CA ALA A 35 4.07 -38.92 -2.46
C ALA A 35 4.24 -37.49 -2.98
N CYS A 36 3.29 -36.59 -2.67
CA CYS A 36 3.36 -35.17 -3.02
C CYS A 36 4.57 -34.49 -2.39
N ASP A 37 4.85 -34.75 -1.10
CA ASP A 37 6.01 -34.20 -0.40
C ASP A 37 7.33 -34.70 -1.02
N LYS A 38 7.39 -36.00 -1.36
CA LYS A 38 8.57 -36.58 -2.02
C LYS A 38 8.78 -35.99 -3.41
N LEU A 39 7.71 -35.83 -4.18
CA LEU A 39 7.75 -35.19 -5.50
C LEU A 39 8.21 -33.74 -5.40
N ARG A 40 7.63 -32.96 -4.47
CA ARG A 40 8.04 -31.57 -4.22
C ARG A 40 9.53 -31.48 -3.87
N LYS A 41 10.01 -32.29 -2.92
CA LYS A 41 11.44 -32.30 -2.54
C LYS A 41 12.38 -32.66 -3.69
N THR A 42 11.91 -33.43 -4.66
CA THR A 42 12.71 -33.86 -5.82
C THR A 42 12.72 -32.81 -6.93
N LEU A 43 11.61 -32.07 -7.10
CA LEU A 43 11.45 -31.06 -8.15
C LEU A 43 11.88 -29.66 -7.72
N GLU A 44 11.81 -29.35 -6.42
CA GLU A 44 12.13 -28.03 -5.87
C GLU A 44 13.62 -27.70 -6.06
N SER A 45 13.89 -26.56 -6.68
CA SER A 45 15.25 -26.07 -6.86
C SER A 45 15.86 -25.57 -5.53
N PRO A 46 17.20 -25.50 -5.42
CA PRO A 46 17.86 -24.93 -4.24
C PRO A 46 17.41 -23.49 -3.91
N PHE A 47 17.09 -22.69 -4.94
CA PHE A 47 16.61 -21.32 -4.76
C PHE A 47 15.19 -21.27 -4.17
N GLU A 48 14.25 -22.06 -4.72
CA GLU A 48 12.88 -22.16 -4.21
C GLU A 48 12.84 -22.69 -2.78
N PHE A 49 13.64 -23.72 -2.49
CA PHE A 49 13.81 -24.24 -1.14
C PHE A 49 14.27 -23.14 -0.17
N THR A 50 15.28 -22.37 -0.57
CA THR A 50 15.86 -21.29 0.24
C THR A 50 14.82 -20.21 0.55
N LEU A 51 14.08 -19.75 -0.47
CA LEU A 51 12.99 -18.79 -0.26
C LEU A 51 11.94 -19.32 0.71
N ARG A 52 11.48 -20.56 0.50
CA ARG A 52 10.48 -21.17 1.38
C ARG A 52 10.95 -21.26 2.82
N VAL A 53 12.22 -21.60 3.07
CA VAL A 53 12.78 -21.67 4.42
C VAL A 53 12.91 -20.28 5.05
N ILE A 54 13.46 -19.31 4.32
CA ILE A 54 13.60 -17.92 4.81
C ILE A 54 12.24 -17.33 5.16
N PHE A 55 11.23 -17.55 4.32
CA PHE A 55 9.89 -16.99 4.52
C PHE A 55 8.98 -17.85 5.41
N ALA A 56 9.34 -19.09 5.75
CA ALA A 56 8.53 -19.94 6.64
C ALA A 56 8.29 -19.28 8.01
N GLY A 57 9.27 -18.57 8.56
CA GLY A 57 9.12 -17.83 9.82
C GLY A 57 8.04 -16.75 9.75
N HIS A 58 7.83 -16.14 8.59
CA HIS A 58 6.82 -15.10 8.40
C HIS A 58 5.40 -15.67 8.50
N GLN A 59 5.17 -16.93 8.12
CA GLN A 59 3.87 -17.57 8.29
C GLN A 59 3.48 -17.73 9.76
N ALA A 60 4.44 -18.14 10.61
CA ALA A 60 4.21 -18.23 12.05
C ALA A 60 3.96 -16.85 12.68
N MET A 61 4.72 -15.83 12.25
CA MET A 61 4.48 -14.45 12.67
C MET A 61 3.11 -13.94 12.25
N ALA A 62 2.72 -14.17 10.99
CA ALA A 62 1.41 -13.77 10.47
C ALA A 62 0.26 -14.49 11.20
N LEU A 63 0.40 -15.79 11.49
CA LEU A 63 -0.54 -16.54 12.31
C LEU A 63 -0.64 -15.95 13.71
N ARG A 64 0.49 -15.63 14.34
CA ARG A 64 0.50 -15.03 15.68
C ARG A 64 -0.18 -13.67 15.69
N LEU A 65 0.15 -12.80 14.74
CA LEU A 65 -0.51 -11.51 14.56
C LEU A 65 -2.01 -11.70 14.30
N GLY A 66 -2.40 -12.68 13.49
CA GLY A 66 -3.79 -13.05 13.24
C GLY A 66 -4.56 -13.42 14.50
N ILE A 67 -3.92 -14.17 15.40
CA ILE A 67 -4.49 -14.54 16.70
C ILE A 67 -4.57 -13.31 17.61
N ASP A 68 -3.47 -12.55 17.74
CA ASP A 68 -3.39 -11.38 18.63
C ASP A 68 -4.40 -10.29 18.21
N MET A 69 -4.62 -10.12 16.91
CA MET A 69 -5.63 -9.23 16.35
C MET A 69 -7.04 -9.83 16.26
N LYS A 70 -7.23 -11.08 16.72
CA LYS A 70 -8.51 -11.81 16.64
C LYS A 70 -9.11 -11.87 15.22
N LEU A 71 -8.27 -11.84 14.19
CA LEU A 71 -8.69 -11.85 12.79
C LEU A 71 -9.46 -13.13 12.44
N PHE A 72 -9.08 -14.27 13.00
CA PHE A 72 -9.76 -15.55 12.78
C PHE A 72 -11.18 -15.56 13.37
N ASP A 73 -11.37 -14.93 14.54
CA ASP A 73 -12.69 -14.79 15.16
C ASP A 73 -13.58 -13.85 14.33
N ALA A 74 -13.02 -12.73 13.85
CA ALA A 74 -13.73 -11.82 12.95
C ALA A 74 -14.19 -12.54 11.67
N VAL A 75 -13.30 -13.27 11.00
CA VAL A 75 -13.62 -14.06 9.79
C VAL A 75 -14.69 -15.11 10.08
N ALA A 76 -14.59 -15.83 11.21
CA ALA A 76 -15.59 -16.84 11.58
C ALA A 76 -16.98 -16.25 11.89
N GLN A 77 -17.05 -15.01 12.38
CA GLN A 77 -18.31 -14.29 12.59
C GLN A 77 -18.91 -13.80 11.27
N HIS A 78 -18.09 -13.24 10.37
CA HIS A 78 -18.55 -12.70 9.08
C HIS A 78 -18.92 -13.78 8.03
N THR A 79 -18.33 -14.98 8.12
CA THR A 79 -18.70 -16.10 7.22
C THR A 79 -20.10 -16.64 7.50
N LYS A 80 -20.64 -16.50 8.72
CA LYS A 80 -22.01 -16.92 9.07
C LYS A 80 -23.10 -16.03 8.47
N SER A 81 -22.79 -14.79 8.12
CA SER A 81 -23.74 -13.80 7.56
C SER A 81 -23.64 -13.62 6.04
N GLY A 82 -22.80 -14.43 5.37
CA GLY A 82 -22.46 -14.28 3.96
C GLY A 82 -21.31 -13.29 3.79
N TRP A 83 -20.20 -13.75 3.22
CA TRP A 83 -18.99 -12.94 3.06
C TRP A 83 -19.28 -11.65 2.28
N LYS A 84 -19.02 -10.51 2.92
CA LYS A 84 -18.95 -9.20 2.27
C LYS A 84 -17.61 -8.60 2.64
N ASN A 85 -16.89 -8.09 1.64
CA ASN A 85 -15.68 -7.33 1.91
C ASN A 85 -16.06 -6.10 2.76
N PRO A 86 -15.42 -5.89 3.92
CA PRO A 86 -15.61 -4.67 4.70
C PRO A 86 -15.27 -3.48 3.82
N ASN A 87 -16.18 -2.51 3.73
CA ASN A 87 -15.98 -1.26 2.98
C ASN A 87 -16.31 -0.03 3.83
N ASP A 88 -16.42 -0.21 5.14
CA ASP A 88 -16.63 0.87 6.11
C ASP A 88 -15.30 1.18 6.80
N LEU A 89 -14.92 2.46 6.75
CA LEU A 89 -13.72 3.01 7.37
C LEU A 89 -13.74 2.91 8.90
N HIS A 90 -14.92 2.81 9.51
CA HIS A 90 -15.13 2.77 10.96
C HIS A 90 -15.61 1.41 11.47
N ASP A 91 -15.80 0.43 10.57
CA ASP A 91 -16.26 -0.92 10.92
C ASP A 91 -15.49 -1.99 10.12
N GLY A 92 -14.18 -2.04 10.37
CA GLY A 92 -13.27 -3.00 9.75
C GLY A 92 -12.51 -3.86 10.75
N PRO A 93 -11.62 -4.75 10.25
CA PRO A 93 -10.80 -5.63 11.09
C PRO A 93 -9.95 -4.89 12.11
N PHE A 94 -9.51 -3.66 11.80
CA PHE A 94 -8.76 -2.82 12.73
C PHE A 94 -9.58 -2.44 13.97
N GLN A 95 -10.82 -1.95 13.77
CA GLN A 95 -11.72 -1.61 14.88
C GLN A 95 -12.11 -2.83 15.69
N TYR A 96 -12.33 -3.97 15.03
CA TYR A 96 -12.57 -5.24 15.72
C TYR A 96 -11.40 -5.64 16.62
N ALA A 97 -10.18 -5.60 16.09
CA ALA A 97 -8.97 -6.04 16.80
C ALA A 97 -8.64 -5.14 18.00
N THR A 98 -8.78 -3.82 17.82
CA THR A 98 -8.38 -2.82 18.84
C THR A 98 -9.52 -2.44 19.78
N GLY A 99 -10.78 -2.72 19.42
CA GLY A 99 -11.97 -2.28 20.14
C GLY A 99 -12.28 -0.79 19.97
N THR A 100 -11.55 -0.06 19.12
CA THR A 100 -11.81 1.37 18.86
C THR A 100 -12.98 1.57 17.91
N LYS A 101 -13.57 2.77 17.94
CA LYS A 101 -14.53 3.26 16.94
C LYS A 101 -13.95 4.35 16.04
N SER A 102 -12.73 4.81 16.34
CA SER A 102 -12.04 5.80 15.53
C SER A 102 -11.62 5.25 14.18
N HIS A 103 -11.44 6.14 13.21
CA HIS A 103 -10.71 5.80 11.99
C HIS A 103 -9.25 5.46 12.34
N TYR A 104 -8.55 4.70 11.48
CA TYR A 104 -7.17 4.27 11.72
C TYR A 104 -6.23 5.47 11.98
N PHE A 105 -6.27 6.49 11.14
CA PHE A 105 -5.40 7.67 11.31
C PHE A 105 -5.77 8.51 12.53
N ASP A 106 -7.04 8.61 12.89
CA ASP A 106 -7.47 9.29 14.13
C ASP A 106 -6.93 8.56 15.36
N PHE A 107 -6.95 7.22 15.33
CA PHE A 107 -6.37 6.40 16.39
C PHE A 107 -4.86 6.64 16.51
N LEU A 108 -4.12 6.62 15.38
CA LEU A 108 -2.69 6.93 15.39
C LEU A 108 -2.41 8.31 15.99
N ALA A 109 -3.16 9.33 15.56
CA ALA A 109 -2.99 10.70 16.03
C ALA A 109 -3.25 10.83 17.55
N SER A 110 -4.13 10.00 18.10
CA SER A 110 -4.40 9.95 19.55
C SER A 110 -3.35 9.19 20.36
N GLU A 111 -2.48 8.41 19.73
CA GLU A 111 -1.53 7.50 20.39
C GLU A 111 -0.08 7.77 19.94
N PRO A 112 0.70 8.57 20.70
CA PRO A 112 2.02 9.05 20.28
C PRO A 112 3.01 7.96 19.88
N TYR A 113 2.99 6.81 20.57
CA TYR A 113 3.84 5.66 20.23
C TYR A 113 3.53 5.12 18.83
N TYR A 114 2.25 4.91 18.52
CA TYR A 114 1.85 4.38 17.22
C TYR A 114 2.05 5.41 16.10
N GLN A 115 1.80 6.70 16.37
CA GLN A 115 2.11 7.78 15.43
C GLN A 115 3.60 7.80 15.06
N GLN A 116 4.48 7.73 16.06
CA GLN A 116 5.93 7.74 15.82
C GLN A 116 6.39 6.48 15.07
N ALA A 117 5.87 5.31 15.45
CA ALA A 117 6.18 4.05 14.77
C ALA A 117 5.73 4.09 13.30
N PHE A 118 4.52 4.60 13.04
CA PHE A 118 4.00 4.77 11.69
C PHE A 118 4.84 5.73 10.85
N ASN A 119 5.15 6.92 11.39
CA ASN A 119 6.01 7.90 10.73
C ASN A 119 7.38 7.28 10.38
N THR A 120 7.96 6.51 11.28
CA THR A 120 9.23 5.80 11.05
C THR A 120 9.12 4.79 9.91
N VAL A 121 8.05 3.99 9.87
CA VAL A 121 7.84 3.01 8.79
C VAL A 121 7.68 3.70 7.43
N MET A 122 7.04 4.88 7.41
CA MET A 122 6.87 5.67 6.18
C MET A 122 8.17 6.26 5.63
N THR A 123 9.25 6.35 6.41
CA THR A 123 10.57 6.77 5.90
C THR A 123 11.38 5.63 5.28
N ILE A 124 10.99 4.37 5.48
CA ILE A 124 11.77 3.20 5.03
C ILE A 124 11.85 3.19 3.49
N SER A 125 13.07 3.29 2.96
CA SER A 125 13.35 3.35 1.52
C SER A 125 12.79 2.19 0.71
N HIS A 126 12.61 1.01 1.31
CA HIS A 126 11.96 -0.14 0.65
C HIS A 126 10.50 0.12 0.26
N ARG A 127 9.78 1.05 0.92
CA ARG A 127 8.44 1.49 0.48
C ARG A 127 8.46 2.45 -0.71
N ARG A 128 9.66 2.86 -1.15
CA ARG A 128 9.89 3.65 -2.37
C ARG A 128 10.51 2.79 -3.47
N GLN A 129 10.34 1.47 -3.43
CA GLN A 129 10.77 0.60 -4.51
C GLN A 129 9.99 0.93 -5.79
N GLY A 130 10.71 1.36 -6.82
CA GLY A 130 10.15 1.87 -8.06
C GLY A 130 11.05 2.94 -8.64
N GLN A 131 10.80 3.34 -9.89
CA GLN A 131 11.42 4.56 -10.42
C GLN A 131 10.59 5.76 -9.95
N ASN A 132 11.25 6.83 -9.51
CA ASN A 132 10.56 8.08 -9.23
C ASN A 132 9.74 8.53 -10.45
N TRP A 133 8.53 9.03 -10.22
CA TRP A 133 7.56 9.37 -11.27
C TRP A 133 8.13 10.33 -12.32
N PHE A 134 8.97 11.27 -11.89
CA PHE A 134 9.64 12.25 -12.74
C PHE A 134 10.74 11.68 -13.64
N ASN A 135 11.08 10.38 -13.53
CA ASN A 135 12.00 9.72 -14.45
C ASN A 135 11.31 9.23 -15.73
N PHE A 136 9.98 9.02 -15.70
CA PHE A 136 9.22 8.56 -16.86
C PHE A 136 8.11 9.53 -17.28
N PHE A 137 7.68 10.41 -16.38
CA PHE A 137 6.81 11.53 -16.73
C PHE A 137 7.63 12.68 -17.33
N PRO A 138 7.23 13.27 -18.47
CA PRO A 138 7.97 14.35 -19.13
C PRO A 138 7.75 15.68 -18.38
N VAL A 139 8.39 15.81 -17.22
CA VAL A 139 8.24 16.97 -16.31
C VAL A 139 8.56 18.25 -17.04
N GLU A 140 9.71 18.34 -17.69
CA GLU A 140 10.16 19.59 -18.31
C GLU A 140 9.24 20.07 -19.43
N GLU A 141 8.49 19.19 -20.08
CA GLU A 141 7.55 19.58 -21.14
C GLU A 141 6.18 19.95 -20.58
N LYS A 142 5.72 19.23 -19.55
CA LYS A 142 4.34 19.31 -19.07
C LYS A 142 4.17 20.18 -17.83
N LEU A 143 5.21 20.32 -17.01
CA LEU A 143 5.24 21.06 -15.75
C LEU A 143 6.20 22.24 -15.89
N ARG A 144 5.65 23.35 -16.35
CA ARG A 144 6.32 24.65 -16.39
C ARG A 144 5.38 25.69 -15.81
N VAL A 145 5.97 26.66 -15.12
CA VAL A 145 5.30 27.87 -14.65
C VAL A 145 6.02 29.09 -15.22
N ALA A 146 5.34 30.23 -15.24
CA ALA A 146 5.90 31.46 -15.80
C ALA A 146 6.82 32.17 -14.82
N ASN A 147 6.45 32.18 -13.53
CA ASN A 147 7.12 32.92 -12.47
C ASN A 147 7.57 32.02 -11.33
N ASP A 148 8.59 32.44 -10.59
CA ASP A 148 9.06 31.71 -9.40
C ASP A 148 8.04 31.74 -8.25
N SER A 149 7.10 32.69 -8.26
CA SER A 149 5.99 32.80 -7.31
C SER A 149 4.84 31.82 -7.58
N ASP A 150 4.79 31.24 -8.79
CA ASP A 150 3.75 30.30 -9.17
C ASP A 150 4.01 28.92 -8.54
N ILE A 151 2.97 28.16 -8.24
CA ILE A 151 3.11 26.85 -7.61
C ILE A 151 3.35 25.80 -8.69
N LEU A 152 4.55 25.20 -8.68
CA LEU A 152 4.89 24.13 -9.62
C LEU A 152 4.23 22.82 -9.20
N ILE A 153 4.46 22.38 -7.98
CA ILE A 153 3.94 21.10 -7.45
C ILE A 153 3.48 21.27 -6.01
N VAL A 154 2.34 20.67 -5.72
CA VAL A 154 1.87 20.36 -4.36
C VAL A 154 1.95 18.84 -4.16
N ASP A 155 2.79 18.38 -3.24
CA ASP A 155 2.91 16.98 -2.81
C ASP A 155 1.92 16.73 -1.66
N VAL A 156 0.75 16.19 -1.99
CA VAL A 156 -0.38 16.01 -1.07
C VAL A 156 -0.28 14.66 -0.37
N GLY A 157 -0.20 14.66 0.95
CA GLY A 157 0.10 13.46 1.73
C GLY A 157 1.55 13.01 1.56
N GLY A 158 2.48 13.95 1.39
CA GLY A 158 3.88 13.69 1.06
C GLY A 158 4.74 13.23 2.26
N SER A 159 4.14 13.07 3.44
CA SER A 159 4.82 12.63 4.67
C SER A 159 6.04 13.49 5.00
N GLN A 160 7.21 12.89 5.17
CA GLN A 160 8.47 13.59 5.45
C GLN A 160 9.13 14.23 4.20
N GLY A 161 8.41 14.37 3.10
CA GLY A 161 8.87 15.10 1.90
C GLY A 161 9.80 14.30 0.98
N GLY A 162 9.77 12.98 1.05
CA GLY A 162 10.69 12.12 0.31
C GLY A 162 10.73 12.34 -1.21
N ASP A 163 9.55 12.39 -1.81
CA ASP A 163 9.40 12.50 -3.26
C ASP A 163 9.68 13.93 -3.73
N ILE A 164 9.18 14.94 -3.03
CA ILE A 164 9.42 16.35 -3.35
C ILE A 164 10.90 16.77 -3.18
N ILE A 165 11.61 16.20 -2.20
CA ILE A 165 13.07 16.39 -2.04
C ILE A 165 13.81 15.77 -3.22
N ALA A 166 13.48 14.53 -3.59
CA ALA A 166 14.10 13.85 -4.73
C ALA A 166 13.82 14.57 -6.05
N PHE A 167 12.61 15.13 -6.20
CA PHE A 167 12.24 15.96 -7.34
C PHE A 167 13.11 17.22 -7.42
N GLN A 168 13.24 17.97 -6.33
CA GLN A 168 14.07 19.16 -6.26
C GLN A 168 15.54 18.87 -6.61
N GLN A 169 16.10 17.78 -6.06
CA GLN A 169 17.48 17.37 -6.33
C GLN A 169 17.71 16.99 -7.80
N LYS A 170 16.71 16.36 -8.44
CA LYS A 170 16.81 15.91 -9.83
C LYS A 170 16.64 17.06 -10.82
N LEU A 171 15.78 18.02 -10.50
CA LEU A 171 15.37 19.10 -11.41
C LEU A 171 15.53 20.49 -10.75
N PRO A 172 16.73 20.84 -10.26
CA PRO A 172 16.96 22.07 -9.48
C PRO A 172 16.81 23.36 -10.31
N HIS A 173 16.81 23.25 -11.64
CA HIS A 173 16.66 24.38 -12.57
C HIS A 173 15.20 24.74 -12.87
N LEU A 174 14.23 23.93 -12.43
CA LEU A 174 12.82 24.24 -12.63
C LEU A 174 12.39 25.40 -11.74
N ARG A 175 11.60 26.29 -12.33
CA ARG A 175 11.03 27.47 -11.66
C ARG A 175 9.77 27.10 -10.90
N GLY A 176 9.45 27.91 -9.89
CA GLY A 176 8.21 27.82 -9.14
C GLY A 176 8.37 27.19 -7.75
N ARG A 177 7.31 27.32 -6.97
CA ARG A 177 7.24 26.86 -5.58
C ARG A 177 6.97 25.36 -5.52
N LEU A 178 7.63 24.71 -4.58
CA LEU A 178 7.43 23.32 -4.20
C LEU A 178 6.76 23.29 -2.82
N VAL A 179 5.57 22.71 -2.72
CA VAL A 179 4.79 22.68 -1.47
C VAL A 179 4.57 21.24 -1.03
N LEU A 180 4.99 20.92 0.18
CA LEU A 180 4.71 19.66 0.86
C LEU A 180 3.48 19.83 1.77
N GLN A 181 2.47 19.00 1.58
CA GLN A 181 1.28 18.94 2.42
C GLN A 181 1.14 17.58 3.09
N ASP A 182 0.81 17.60 4.38
CA ASP A 182 0.39 16.44 5.16
C ASP A 182 -0.39 16.94 6.39
N LEU A 183 -0.91 16.05 7.25
CA LEU A 183 -1.58 16.45 8.48
C LEU A 183 -0.66 17.33 9.34
N PRO A 184 -1.21 18.31 10.10
CA PRO A 184 -0.41 19.21 10.94
C PRO A 184 0.55 18.47 11.88
N ILE A 185 0.13 17.34 12.44
CA ILE A 185 0.98 16.51 13.32
C ILE A 185 2.19 15.92 12.60
N VAL A 186 2.06 15.57 11.31
CA VAL A 186 3.15 15.02 10.49
C VAL A 186 4.11 16.13 10.09
N ILE A 187 3.59 17.26 9.62
CA ILE A 187 4.40 18.43 9.24
C ILE A 187 5.20 18.96 10.44
N ASN A 188 4.58 19.05 11.62
CA ASN A 188 5.24 19.49 12.84
C ASN A 188 6.33 18.53 13.34
N ALA A 189 6.32 17.27 12.89
CA ALA A 189 7.32 16.27 13.24
C ALA A 189 8.56 16.29 12.33
N ILE A 190 8.53 17.04 11.22
CA ILE A 190 9.68 17.16 10.30
C ILE A 190 10.78 17.97 10.97
N THR A 191 11.96 17.39 11.16
CA THR A 191 13.10 18.05 11.80
C THR A 191 13.87 18.96 10.85
N GLU A 192 14.02 18.53 9.59
CA GLU A 192 14.77 19.26 8.56
C GLU A 192 14.10 19.11 7.20
N LEU A 193 13.92 20.23 6.50
CA LEU A 193 13.44 20.28 5.12
C LEU A 193 14.40 21.16 4.31
N PRO A 194 14.87 20.73 3.13
CA PRO A 194 15.76 21.53 2.29
C PRO A 194 15.16 22.89 1.94
N SER A 195 16.02 23.91 1.81
CA SER A 195 15.61 25.24 1.36
C SER A 195 14.95 25.17 -0.01
N GLY A 196 13.87 25.94 -0.21
CA GLY A 196 13.12 25.97 -1.47
C GLY A 196 11.93 25.00 -1.52
N ILE A 197 11.68 24.27 -0.43
CA ILE A 197 10.44 23.51 -0.23
C ILE A 197 9.67 24.14 0.92
N GLU A 198 8.42 24.50 0.67
CA GLU A 198 7.47 24.99 1.67
C GLU A 198 6.72 23.80 2.28
N SER A 199 6.38 23.86 3.56
CA SER A 199 5.53 22.86 4.21
C SER A 199 4.23 23.48 4.74
N GLN A 200 3.13 22.76 4.60
CA GLN A 200 1.81 23.20 5.07
C GLN A 200 1.03 22.04 5.66
N GLY A 201 0.59 22.19 6.93
CA GLY A 201 -0.38 21.27 7.52
C GLY A 201 -1.73 21.40 6.81
N HIS A 202 -2.23 20.32 6.21
CA HIS A 202 -3.49 20.29 5.49
C HIS A 202 -4.11 18.89 5.50
N ASP A 203 -5.40 18.83 5.82
CA ASP A 203 -6.22 17.65 5.60
C ASP A 203 -6.73 17.66 4.15
N PHE A 204 -6.36 16.66 3.35
CA PHE A 204 -6.71 16.61 1.92
C PHE A 204 -8.21 16.39 1.66
N PHE A 205 -9.01 16.10 2.70
CA PHE A 205 -10.47 16.10 2.62
C PHE A 205 -11.08 17.50 2.69
N GLU A 206 -10.33 18.49 3.16
CA GLU A 206 -10.73 19.89 3.11
C GLU A 206 -10.50 20.50 1.72
N GLU A 207 -11.06 21.68 1.49
CA GLU A 207 -10.81 22.41 0.25
C GLU A 207 -9.32 22.75 0.10
N GLN A 208 -8.74 22.41 -1.05
CA GLN A 208 -7.32 22.60 -1.32
C GLN A 208 -6.93 24.11 -1.30
N PRO A 209 -6.09 24.55 -0.33
CA PRO A 209 -5.73 25.97 -0.19
C PRO A 209 -4.74 26.45 -1.26
N MET A 210 -3.89 25.58 -1.79
CA MET A 210 -2.88 25.92 -2.80
C MET A 210 -3.47 25.85 -4.20
N LYS A 211 -4.42 26.73 -4.52
CA LYS A 211 -5.12 26.75 -5.82
C LYS A 211 -4.20 27.16 -6.97
N GLY A 212 -4.47 26.62 -8.16
CA GLY A 212 -3.75 27.00 -9.39
C GLY A 212 -2.35 26.40 -9.50
N ALA A 213 -2.03 25.37 -8.71
CA ALA A 213 -0.78 24.64 -8.87
C ALA A 213 -0.73 23.93 -10.22
N ARG A 214 0.47 23.86 -10.80
CA ARG A 214 0.66 23.18 -12.09
C ARG A 214 0.45 21.67 -11.95
N ALA A 215 0.82 21.09 -10.82
CA ALA A 215 0.46 19.72 -10.47
C ALA A 215 0.12 19.53 -8.98
N TYR A 216 -0.81 18.62 -8.74
CA TYR A 216 -1.06 18.01 -7.44
C TYR A 216 -0.63 16.55 -7.53
N TYR A 217 0.35 16.17 -6.71
CA TYR A 217 0.93 14.83 -6.68
C TYR A 217 0.42 14.08 -5.46
N LEU A 218 -0.10 12.86 -5.68
CA LEU A 218 -0.55 11.95 -4.62
C LEU A 218 0.13 10.60 -4.82
N ARG A 219 1.06 10.24 -3.93
CA ARG A 219 1.71 8.92 -3.94
C ARG A 219 1.22 8.09 -2.77
N THR A 220 0.68 6.90 -3.04
CA THR A 220 0.22 5.98 -2.01
C THR A 220 -0.69 6.65 -0.96
N VAL A 221 -1.62 7.49 -1.44
CA VAL A 221 -2.64 8.14 -0.59
C VAL A 221 -3.99 7.48 -0.85
N LEU A 222 -4.47 7.52 -2.10
CA LEU A 222 -5.83 7.12 -2.46
C LEU A 222 -6.14 5.64 -2.18
N HIS A 223 -5.12 4.77 -2.10
CA HIS A 223 -5.29 3.35 -1.81
C HIS A 223 -5.74 3.02 -0.38
N ASP A 224 -5.61 3.96 0.57
CA ASP A 224 -6.02 3.77 1.96
C ASP A 224 -7.52 4.07 2.17
N TRP A 225 -8.20 4.55 1.13
CA TRP A 225 -9.56 5.06 1.21
C TRP A 225 -10.48 4.29 0.26
N PRO A 226 -11.69 3.90 0.69
CA PRO A 226 -12.64 3.23 -0.17
C PRO A 226 -13.09 4.16 -1.28
N GLU A 227 -13.42 3.58 -2.44
CA GLU A 227 -14.06 4.32 -3.52
C GLU A 227 -15.41 4.87 -3.01
N ARG A 228 -15.50 6.18 -2.83
CA ARG A 228 -16.74 6.83 -2.42
C ARG A 228 -17.65 6.86 -3.64
N THR A 229 -18.81 6.21 -3.58
CA THR A 229 -19.84 6.33 -4.61
C THR A 229 -20.34 7.79 -4.66
N GLY A 230 -19.75 8.60 -5.54
CA GLY A 230 -20.30 9.90 -5.95
C GLY A 230 -19.70 11.17 -5.32
N ALA A 231 -18.57 11.12 -4.62
CA ALA A 231 -17.86 12.33 -4.20
C ALA A 231 -16.52 12.44 -4.93
N THR A 232 -16.37 13.48 -5.74
CA THR A 232 -15.09 13.89 -6.32
C THR A 232 -14.12 14.19 -5.18
N ASN A 233 -12.86 13.76 -5.34
CA ASN A 233 -11.81 14.12 -4.39
C ASN A 233 -11.66 15.65 -4.44
N PRO A 234 -11.79 16.42 -3.34
CA PRO A 234 -11.78 17.90 -3.35
C PRO A 234 -10.54 18.49 -4.04
N CYS A 235 -9.43 17.75 -4.05
CA CYS A 235 -8.26 18.12 -4.82
C CYS A 235 -8.57 18.21 -6.32
N GLN A 236 -9.35 17.31 -6.92
CA GLN A 236 -9.72 17.29 -8.35
C GLN A 236 -10.43 18.57 -8.81
N ASP A 237 -11.19 19.21 -7.91
CA ASP A 237 -11.98 20.41 -8.22
C ASP A 237 -11.20 21.73 -8.06
N SER A 238 -9.98 21.69 -7.47
CA SER A 238 -9.12 22.86 -7.27
C SER A 238 -8.23 23.22 -8.47
N GLY A 239 -8.28 22.42 -9.54
CA GLY A 239 -7.53 22.68 -10.76
C GLY A 239 -8.12 23.82 -11.57
N GLY A 240 -7.38 24.91 -11.75
CA GLY A 240 -7.66 25.86 -12.84
C GLY A 240 -7.35 25.24 -14.21
N ASP A 241 -7.70 25.93 -15.29
CA ASP A 241 -7.38 25.50 -16.67
C ASP A 241 -5.89 25.14 -16.80
N GLY A 242 -5.61 23.85 -17.00
CA GLY A 242 -4.25 23.31 -17.17
C GLY A 242 -3.57 22.70 -15.94
N ALA A 243 -4.25 22.61 -14.79
CA ALA A 243 -3.77 21.83 -13.65
C ALA A 243 -3.75 20.32 -13.97
N ARG A 244 -2.73 19.60 -13.50
CA ARG A 244 -2.61 18.15 -13.71
C ARG A 244 -2.57 17.39 -12.38
N PHE A 245 -3.44 16.40 -12.24
CA PHE A 245 -3.38 15.44 -11.15
C PHE A 245 -2.47 14.28 -11.53
N VAL A 246 -1.47 14.02 -10.70
CA VAL A 246 -0.56 12.89 -10.86
C VAL A 246 -0.75 11.98 -9.65
N ALA A 247 -1.47 10.88 -9.83
CA ALA A 247 -1.63 9.85 -8.80
C ALA A 247 -0.71 8.66 -9.10
N SER A 248 0.02 8.16 -8.10
CA SER A 248 0.91 7.01 -8.22
C SER A 248 0.66 6.01 -7.08
N ASN A 249 0.26 4.79 -7.43
CA ASN A 249 0.04 3.67 -6.49
C ASN A 249 1.11 2.56 -6.63
N GLN A 250 2.24 2.83 -7.28
CA GLN A 250 3.35 1.85 -7.38
C GLN A 250 4.07 1.66 -6.04
#